data_AF-A0A2T2YQK2-F1
#
_entry.id   AF-A0A2T2YQK2-F1
#
_cell.length_a   1.000
_cell.length_b   1.000
_cell.length_c   1.000
_cell.angle_alpha   90.00
_cell.angle_beta   90.00
_cell.angle_gamma   90.00
#
_symmetry.space_group_name_H-M   'P 1'
#
loop_
_entity.id
_entity.type
_entity.pdbx_description
1 polymer ?
#
loop_
_entity_poly.entity_id
_entity_poly.type
_entity_poly.pdbx_seq_one_letter_code
_entity_poly.pdbx_strand_id
1 'polypeptide(L)' 'MTLTKDGPALIEGPVELVTDDGRVVRCDRFVVAVCTCRRSGIYPLCDTTHRRHRRKRGG' A
#
# COMPACT_ATOMS: atom_id res chain seq x y z
N MET A 1 -11.50 4.88 -3.50
CA MET A 1 -10.05 4.64 -3.50
C MET A 1 -9.33 5.81 -4.15
N THR A 2 -8.30 6.33 -3.50
CA THR A 2 -7.50 7.47 -3.98
C THR A 2 -6.07 7.01 -4.26
N LEU A 3 -5.58 7.25 -5.48
CA LEU A 3 -4.18 6.99 -5.85
C LEU A 3 -3.31 8.21 -5.53
N THR A 4 -2.14 7.98 -4.95
CA THR A 4 -1.15 9.03 -4.69
C THR A 4 0.01 8.94 -5.69
N LYS A 5 0.58 10.09 -6.07
CA LYS A 5 1.54 10.22 -7.19
C LYS A 5 2.82 9.39 -7.04
N ASP A 6 3.27 9.10 -5.82
CA ASP A 6 4.48 8.31 -5.52
C ASP A 6 4.35 7.53 -4.20
N GLY A 7 3.12 7.21 -3.80
CA GLY A 7 2.83 6.67 -2.48
C GLY A 7 1.75 5.59 -2.51
N PRO A 8 1.18 5.26 -1.35
CA PRO A 8 0.16 4.23 -1.26
C PRO A 8 -1.12 4.60 -2.01
N ALA A 9 -1.94 3.59 -2.29
CA ALA A 9 -3.35 3.78 -2.53
C ALA A 9 -4.07 3.92 -1.18
N LEU A 10 -4.92 4.93 -1.04
CA LEU A 10 -5.77 5.11 0.14
C LEU A 10 -7.14 4.51 -0.16
N ILE A 11 -7.55 3.54 0.66
CA ILE A 11 -8.84 2.85 0.53
C ILE A 11 -9.64 3.10 1.80
N GLU A 12 -10.90 3.50 1.65
CA GLU A 12 -11.83 3.61 2.78
C GLU A 12 -12.15 2.21 3.31
N GLY A 13 -12.07 2.04 4.63
CA GLY A 13 -12.29 0.76 5.29
C GLY A 13 -13.69 0.60 5.90
N PRO A 14 -13.97 -0.57 6.49
CA PRO A 14 -13.08 -1.72 6.64
C PRO A 14 -12.86 -2.49 5.32
N VAL A 15 -11.70 -3.14 5.19
CA VAL A 15 -11.36 -3.96 4.00
C VAL A 15 -10.60 -5.23 4.34
N GLU A 16 -10.77 -6.26 3.50
CA GLU A 16 -9.90 -7.43 3.44
C GLU A 16 -9.01 -7.34 2.19
N LEU A 17 -7.70 -7.50 2.39
CA LEU A 17 -6.72 -7.54 1.30
C LEU A 17 -6.28 -8.98 1.09
N VAL A 18 -6.40 -9.48 -0.14
CA VAL A 18 -5.94 -10.81 -0.55
C VAL A 18 -4.70 -10.64 -1.42
N THR A 19 -3.61 -11.28 -1.03
CA THR A 19 -2.36 -11.31 -1.81
C THR A 19 -2.35 -12.47 -2.81
N ASP A 20 -1.38 -12.46 -3.72
CA ASP A 20 -1.22 -13.49 -4.76
C ASP A 20 -0.88 -14.88 -4.18
N ASP A 21 -0.21 -14.93 -3.03
CA ASP A 21 0.03 -16.14 -2.23
C ASP A 21 -1.20 -16.60 -1.42
N GLY A 22 -2.33 -15.90 -1.53
CA GLY A 22 -3.59 -16.24 -0.85
C GLY A 22 -3.69 -15.78 0.61
N ARG A 23 -2.69 -15.05 1.14
CA ARG A 23 -2.79 -14.47 2.50
C ARG A 23 -3.88 -13.40 2.55
N VAL A 24 -4.65 -13.41 3.63
CA VAL A 24 -5.69 -12.41 3.92
C VAL A 24 -5.23 -11.47 5.04
N VAL A 25 -5.32 -10.17 4.80
CA VAL A 25 -5.06 -9.12 5.80
C VAL A 25 -6.33 -8.31 6.03
N ARG A 26 -6.86 -8.39 7.25
CA ARG A 26 -8.05 -7.66 7.68
C ARG A 26 -7.67 -6.30 8.25
N CYS A 27 -8.36 -5.25 7.79
CA CYS A 27 -8.15 -3.90 8.25
C CYS A 27 -9.49 -3.27 8.65
N ASP A 28 -9.62 -2.88 9.91
CA ASP A 28 -10.80 -2.26 10.52
C ASP A 28 -10.73 -0.71 10.55
N ARG A 29 -9.62 -0.13 10.07
CA ARG A 29 -9.39 1.31 10.03
C ARG A 29 -10.24 1.97 8.95
N PHE A 30 -10.73 3.18 9.24
CA PHE A 30 -11.53 3.98 8.30
C PHE A 30 -10.79 4.30 6.99
N VAL A 31 -9.46 4.38 7.03
CA VAL A 31 -8.61 4.52 5.84
C VAL A 31 -7.42 3.59 5.96
N VAL A 32 -7.17 2.83 4.90
CA VAL A 32 -6.09 1.85 4.78
C VAL A 32 -5.15 2.28 3.67
N ALA A 33 -3.86 2.36 3.98
CA ALA A 33 -2.81 2.68 3.02
C ALA A 33 -2.23 1.39 2.42
N VAL A 34 -2.60 1.07 1.19
CA VAL A 34 -2.14 -0.11 0.45
C VAL A 34 -0.86 0.22 -0.32
N CYS A 35 0.14 -0.65 -0.20
CA CYS A 35 1.43 -0.50 -0.86
C CYS A 35 1.30 -0.68 -2.37
N THR A 36 1.77 0.31 -3.12
CA THR A 36 1.86 0.26 -4.59
C THR A 36 3.30 0.04 -5.07
N CYS A 37 4.30 0.17 -4.18
CA CYS A 37 5.72 0.06 -4.54
C CYS A 37 6.32 -1.33 -4.33
N ARG A 38 5.59 -2.27 -3.70
CA ARG A 38 6.02 -3.65 -3.36
C ARG A 38 7.32 -3.77 -2.56
N ARG A 39 7.70 -2.71 -1.83
CA ARG A 39 8.91 -2.68 -1.00
C ARG A 39 8.62 -2.64 0.51
N SER A 40 7.35 -2.63 0.89
CA SER A 40 7.01 -2.62 2.31
C SER A 40 7.38 -3.95 2.96
N GLY A 41 7.95 -3.89 4.16
CA GLY A 41 8.17 -5.06 5.01
C GLY A 41 6.88 -5.63 5.62
N ILE A 42 5.77 -4.89 5.54
CA ILE A 42 4.42 -5.31 5.98
C ILE A 42 3.45 -5.40 4.79
N TYR A 43 3.96 -5.73 3.59
CA TYR A 43 3.14 -5.94 2.40
C TYR A 43 1.93 -6.85 2.72
N PRO A 44 0.70 -6.49 2.30
CA PRO A 44 0.33 -5.48 1.31
C PRO A 44 0.16 -4.04 1.84
N LEU A 45 0.38 -3.77 3.13
CA LEU A 45 0.21 -2.44 3.71
C LEU A 45 1.43 -1.54 3.46
N CYS A 46 1.25 -0.22 3.57
CA CYS A 46 2.32 0.75 3.43
C CYS A 46 2.96 1.09 4.78
N ASP A 47 4.28 0.89 4.91
CA ASP A 47 5.11 1.30 6.05
C ASP A 47 5.98 2.53 5.76
N THR A 48 5.61 3.32 4.74
CA THR A 48 6.37 4.48 4.25
C THR A 48 7.71 4.19 3.57
N THR A 49 8.11 2.92 3.36
CA THR A 49 9.37 2.56 2.67
C THR A 49 9.51 3.19 1.28
N HIS A 50 8.39 3.47 0.59
CA HIS A 50 8.38 4.18 -0.69
C HIS A 50 9.09 5.55 -0.64
N ARG A 51 9.13 6.23 0.52
CA ARG A 51 9.78 7.54 0.65
C ARG A 51 11.30 7.46 0.45
N ARG A 52 11.92 6.37 0.90
CA ARG A 52 13.37 6.14 0.76
C ARG A 52 13.78 5.79 -0.66
N HIS A 53 12.87 5.15 -1.41
CA HIS A 53 13.13 4.68 -2.76
C HIS A 53 12.19 5.31 -3.79
N ARG A 54 11.83 6.59 -3.61
CA ARG A 54 11.09 7.33 -4.62
C ARG A 54 11.79 7.12 -5.95
N ARG A 55 11.11 6.50 -6.90
CA ARG A 55 11.65 6.35 -8.25
C ARG A 55 11.93 7.78 -8.71
N LYS A 56 13.20 8.12 -8.96
CA LYS A 56 13.50 9.28 -9.81
C LYS A 56 12.75 8.98 -11.10
N ARG A 57 11.76 9.81 -11.46
CA ARG A 57 11.14 9.73 -12.77
C ARG A 57 12.29 9.70 -13.78
N GLY A 58 12.23 8.75 -14.73
CA GLY A 58 13.28 8.55 -15.73
C GLY A 58 13.67 9.88 -16.38
N GLY A 59 14.97 10.02 -16.64
CA GLY A 59 15.47 11.03 -17.58
C GLY A 59 15.00 10.75 -18.99
#